data_AF-A0A7W0QAJ8-F1
#
_entry.id   AF-A0A7W0QAJ8-F1
#
_cell.length_a   1.000
_cell.length_b   1.000
_cell.length_c   1.000
_cell.angle_alpha   90.00
_cell.angle_beta   90.00
_cell.angle_gamma   90.00
#
_symmetry.space_group_name_H-M   'P 1'
#
loop_
_entity.id
_entity.type
_entity.pdbx_description
1 polymer ?
#
loop_
_entity_poly.entity_id
_entity_poly.type
_entity_poly.pdbx_seq_one_letter_code
_entity_poly.pdbx_strand_id
1 'polypeptide(L)'
;MGQLDQPTFERMVNAGCSACGHPTVEIQSYIDRTVVVMAAEPNDAGKWAHDGEKFVDGTYRIACASCAHVVFTNSDCPRCHATGGLTRALAETNRMAVPKRCPKCSELELLAIAFVPASARYGGGETPKPKPLAELGDPGYHVIAYACDGCDRAIVAEGCPLCAAPGPLRERP
;
A
#
# COMPACT_ATOMS: atom_id res chain seq x y z
N MET A 1 9.52 -1.58 -13.29
CA MET A 1 8.20 -1.31 -13.89
C MET A 1 7.18 -2.25 -13.25
N GLY A 2 6.06 -1.70 -12.77
CA GLY A 2 4.94 -2.46 -12.21
C GLY A 2 4.22 -3.30 -13.26
N GLN A 3 3.32 -4.20 -12.80
CA GLN A 3 2.48 -5.02 -13.69
C GLN A 3 1.42 -4.20 -14.45
N LEU A 4 1.14 -2.99 -13.98
CA LEU A 4 0.31 -2.00 -14.66
C LEU A 4 1.16 -0.75 -14.87
N ASP A 5 1.37 -0.35 -16.12
CA ASP A 5 2.03 0.90 -16.45
C ASP A 5 1.05 2.08 -16.40
N GLN A 6 1.59 3.29 -16.25
CA GLN A 6 0.79 4.51 -16.17
C GLN A 6 -0.12 4.73 -17.40
N PRO A 7 0.35 4.60 -18.65
CA PRO A 7 -0.52 4.78 -19.82
C PRO A 7 -1.69 3.81 -19.87
N THR A 8 -1.49 2.55 -19.46
CA THR A 8 -2.54 1.54 -19.42
C THR A 8 -3.51 1.81 -18.29
N PHE A 9 -3.01 2.18 -17.11
CA PHE A 9 -3.85 2.63 -16.01
C PHE A 9 -4.74 3.81 -16.42
N GLU A 10 -4.16 4.86 -16.97
CA GLU A 10 -4.88 6.08 -17.39
C GLU A 10 -5.98 5.76 -18.41
N ARG A 11 -5.68 4.91 -19.40
CA ARG A 11 -6.70 4.44 -20.36
C ARG A 11 -7.85 3.72 -19.67
N MET A 12 -7.57 2.83 -18.73
CA MET A 12 -8.60 2.07 -18.01
C MET A 12 -9.49 2.98 -17.15
N VAL A 13 -8.89 3.88 -16.37
CA VAL A 13 -9.65 4.75 -15.47
C VAL A 13 -10.43 5.84 -16.20
N ASN A 14 -9.93 6.30 -17.36
CA ASN A 14 -10.62 7.28 -18.20
C ASN A 14 -11.75 6.66 -19.04
N ALA A 15 -11.64 5.39 -19.41
CA ALA A 15 -12.71 4.68 -20.12
C ALA A 15 -13.95 4.43 -19.25
N GLY A 16 -13.79 4.40 -17.92
CA GLY A 16 -14.86 4.07 -16.99
C GLY A 16 -15.30 2.60 -17.09
N CYS A 17 -16.56 2.33 -16.76
CA CYS A 17 -17.11 0.99 -16.80
C CYS A 17 -17.65 0.64 -18.20
N SER A 18 -17.09 -0.39 -18.83
CA SER A 18 -17.57 -0.93 -20.10
C SER A 18 -18.93 -1.64 -20.00
N ALA A 19 -19.31 -2.12 -18.81
CA ALA A 19 -20.54 -2.90 -18.62
C ALA A 19 -21.80 -2.02 -18.44
N CYS A 20 -21.70 -0.90 -17.73
CA CYS A 20 -22.84 -0.02 -17.45
C CYS A 20 -22.64 1.44 -17.90
N GLY A 21 -21.50 1.78 -18.50
CA GLY A 21 -21.19 3.14 -18.96
C GLY A 21 -20.90 4.14 -17.85
N HIS A 22 -20.90 3.73 -16.57
CA HIS A 22 -20.64 4.63 -15.46
C HIS A 22 -19.17 5.11 -15.48
N PRO A 23 -18.90 6.43 -15.38
CA PRO A 23 -17.55 6.97 -15.58
C PRO A 23 -16.62 6.73 -14.39
N THR A 24 -17.17 6.61 -13.18
CA THR A 24 -16.36 6.44 -11.96
C THR A 24 -15.97 4.98 -11.72
N VAL A 25 -14.70 4.76 -11.41
CA VAL A 25 -14.14 3.49 -10.96
C VAL A 25 -13.57 3.61 -9.54
N GLU A 26 -13.61 2.51 -8.80
CA GLU A 26 -12.90 2.32 -7.56
C GLU A 26 -11.62 1.53 -7.83
N ILE A 27 -10.51 2.03 -7.31
CA ILE A 27 -9.18 1.48 -7.48
C ILE A 27 -8.70 1.00 -6.12
N GLN A 28 -8.14 -0.21 -6.07
CA GLN A 28 -7.46 -0.74 -4.90
C GLN A 28 -5.98 -0.97 -5.22
N SER A 29 -5.14 -0.43 -4.35
CA SER A 29 -3.69 -0.39 -4.53
C SER A 29 -2.97 -0.57 -3.19
N TYR A 30 -1.73 -1.04 -3.23
CA TYR A 30 -0.82 -1.00 -2.09
C TYR A 30 0.06 0.26 -2.15
N ILE A 31 -0.06 1.11 -1.13
CA ILE A 31 0.59 2.43 -1.10
C ILE A 31 1.45 2.56 0.15
N ASP A 32 2.53 3.32 0.02
CA ASP A 32 3.41 3.67 1.13
C ASP A 32 2.71 4.68 2.05
N ARG A 33 2.66 4.37 3.34
CA ARG A 33 2.15 5.26 4.38
C ARG A 33 3.21 5.37 5.47
N THR A 34 3.58 6.59 5.80
CA THR A 34 4.42 6.90 6.96
C THR A 34 3.50 7.23 8.13
N VAL A 35 3.74 6.66 9.30
CA VAL A 35 2.95 6.88 10.51
C VAL A 35 3.88 7.10 11.69
N VAL A 36 3.57 8.09 12.53
CA VAL A 36 4.25 8.24 13.82
C VAL A 36 3.60 7.27 14.80
N VAL A 37 4.39 6.42 15.44
CA VAL A 37 3.91 5.53 16.49
C VAL A 37 4.47 5.96 17.84
N MET A 38 3.64 5.90 18.87
CA MET A 38 4.03 6.12 20.26
C MET A 38 3.65 4.89 21.07
N ALA A 39 4.62 4.28 21.76
CA ALA A 39 4.39 3.05 22.52
C ALA A 39 3.82 1.88 21.68
N ALA A 40 4.22 1.80 20.40
CA ALA A 40 3.73 0.86 19.37
C ALA A 40 2.27 1.06 18.90
N GLU A 41 1.63 2.17 19.29
CA GLU A 41 0.31 2.56 18.80
C GLU A 41 0.44 3.74 17.83
N PRO A 42 -0.40 3.84 16.78
CA PRO A 42 -0.42 5.02 15.91
C PRO A 42 -0.75 6.28 16.71
N ASN A 43 0.11 7.30 16.60
CA ASN A 43 -0.11 8.62 17.23
C ASN A 43 -0.82 9.60 16.27
N ASP A 44 -0.79 9.32 14.96
CA ASP A 44 -1.46 10.12 13.94
C ASP A 44 -2.10 9.26 12.83
N ALA A 45 -2.82 9.92 11.92
CA ALA A 45 -3.41 9.28 10.75
C ALA A 45 -2.38 8.93 9.66
N GLY A 46 -1.10 9.19 9.88
CA GLY A 46 -0.03 9.03 8.91
C GLY A 46 -0.13 9.96 7.70
N LYS A 47 0.88 9.85 6.85
CA LYS A 47 1.02 10.57 5.58
C LYS A 47 1.26 9.56 4.47
N TRP A 48 0.55 9.72 3.36
CA TRP A 48 0.79 8.93 2.17
C TRP A 48 2.08 9.40 1.49
N ALA A 49 3.05 8.51 1.30
CA ALA A 49 4.34 8.84 0.69
C ALA A 49 4.31 8.80 -0.86
N HIS A 50 3.13 8.88 -1.46
CA HIS A 50 2.89 8.75 -2.90
C HIS A 50 3.22 10.00 -3.73
N ASP A 51 3.89 9.76 -4.85
CA ASP A 51 3.64 10.41 -6.14
C ASP A 51 2.58 9.57 -6.91
N GLY A 52 1.98 10.10 -7.97
CA GLY A 52 0.95 9.38 -8.72
C GLY A 52 1.42 8.04 -9.32
N GLU A 53 2.73 7.90 -9.58
CA GLU A 53 3.31 6.71 -10.20
C GLU A 53 3.33 5.51 -9.25
N LYS A 54 3.68 5.72 -7.97
CA LYS A 54 3.58 4.67 -6.94
C LYS A 54 2.16 4.13 -6.82
N PHE A 55 1.15 4.99 -6.91
CA PHE A 55 -0.25 4.56 -6.83
C PHE A 55 -0.59 3.53 -7.93
N VAL A 56 -0.18 3.82 -9.17
CA VAL A 56 -0.41 2.94 -10.32
C VAL A 56 0.30 1.60 -10.14
N ASP A 57 1.57 1.67 -9.77
CA ASP A 57 2.46 0.53 -9.63
C ASP A 57 2.01 -0.48 -8.54
N GLY A 58 1.31 -0.02 -7.51
CA GLY A 58 0.71 -0.87 -6.47
C GLY A 58 -0.70 -1.39 -6.79
N THR A 59 -1.30 -0.98 -7.91
CA THR A 59 -2.70 -1.26 -8.24
C THR A 59 -2.90 -2.75 -8.52
N TYR A 60 -3.85 -3.35 -7.80
CA TYR A 60 -4.19 -4.77 -7.97
C TYR A 60 -5.64 -5.00 -8.34
N ARG A 61 -6.51 -3.98 -8.23
CA ARG A 61 -7.91 -4.09 -8.68
C ARG A 61 -8.46 -2.74 -9.10
N ILE A 62 -9.20 -2.73 -10.19
CA ILE A 62 -10.04 -1.61 -10.62
C ILE A 62 -11.43 -2.16 -10.92
N ALA A 63 -12.46 -1.55 -10.35
CA ALA A 63 -13.84 -1.95 -10.57
C ALA A 63 -14.78 -0.76 -10.72
N CYS A 64 -15.90 -0.95 -11.39
CA CYS A 64 -16.93 0.08 -11.51
C CYS A 64 -17.49 0.44 -10.12
N ALA A 65 -17.53 1.74 -9.82
CA ALA A 65 -18.08 2.23 -8.55
C ALA A 65 -19.62 2.08 -8.45
N SER A 66 -20.31 1.77 -9.56
CA SER A 66 -21.76 1.61 -9.61
C SER A 66 -22.22 0.14 -9.66
N CYS A 67 -21.71 -0.64 -10.63
CA CYS A 67 -22.15 -2.04 -10.82
C CYS A 67 -21.14 -3.09 -10.33
N ALA A 68 -20.03 -2.68 -9.71
CA ALA A 68 -18.94 -3.55 -9.22
C ALA A 68 -18.24 -4.41 -10.30
N HIS A 69 -18.55 -4.24 -11.59
CA HIS A 69 -17.85 -4.92 -12.68
C HIS A 69 -16.34 -4.64 -12.62
N VAL A 70 -15.54 -5.71 -12.62
CA VAL A 70 -14.08 -5.62 -12.51
C VAL A 70 -13.49 -5.36 -13.89
N VAL A 71 -12.80 -4.23 -14.05
CA VAL A 71 -12.12 -3.86 -15.31
C VAL A 71 -10.65 -4.26 -15.31
N PHE A 72 -10.06 -4.45 -14.12
CA PHE A 72 -8.70 -4.93 -13.95
C PHE A 72 -8.54 -5.68 -12.63
N THR A 73 -7.75 -6.74 -12.63
CA THR A 73 -7.32 -7.45 -11.42
C THR A 73 -5.94 -8.06 -11.62
N ASN A 74 -5.14 -8.14 -10.56
CA ASN A 74 -3.87 -8.85 -10.53
C ASN A 74 -3.73 -9.58 -9.19
N SER A 75 -3.30 -10.85 -9.22
CA SER A 75 -3.07 -11.68 -8.03
C SER A 75 -1.64 -11.68 -7.51
N ASP A 76 -0.70 -11.08 -8.25
CA ASP A 76 0.71 -11.09 -7.91
C ASP A 76 1.00 -10.11 -6.78
N CYS A 77 2.08 -10.37 -6.03
CA CYS A 77 2.49 -9.45 -4.97
C CYS A 77 2.78 -8.06 -5.55
N PRO A 78 2.11 -6.99 -5.07
CA PRO A 78 2.35 -5.64 -5.58
C PRO A 78 3.80 -5.20 -5.39
N ARG A 79 4.52 -5.75 -4.41
CA ARG A 79 5.89 -5.34 -4.09
C ARG A 79 6.98 -6.11 -4.84
N CYS A 80 6.83 -7.41 -5.07
CA CYS A 80 7.89 -8.25 -5.65
C CYS A 80 7.43 -9.07 -6.87
N HIS A 81 6.16 -8.96 -7.26
CA HIS A 81 5.52 -9.70 -8.35
C HIS A 81 5.57 -11.22 -8.22
N ALA A 82 5.79 -11.75 -7.01
CA ALA A 82 5.63 -13.18 -6.77
C ALA A 82 4.18 -13.60 -7.06
N THR A 83 4.03 -14.63 -7.89
CA THR A 83 2.73 -15.13 -8.32
C THR A 83 1.85 -15.51 -7.13
N GLY A 84 0.61 -15.03 -7.14
CA GLY A 84 -0.36 -15.25 -6.05
C GLY A 84 0.01 -14.58 -4.72
N GLY A 85 1.04 -13.74 -4.69
CA GLY A 85 1.52 -13.10 -3.48
C GLY A 85 0.58 -12.05 -2.90
N LEU A 86 -0.40 -11.54 -3.68
CA LEU A 86 -1.41 -10.61 -3.17
C LEU A 86 -2.30 -11.25 -2.11
N THR A 87 -2.71 -12.50 -2.30
CA THR A 87 -3.58 -13.19 -1.34
C THR A 87 -2.93 -13.27 0.03
N ARG A 88 -1.62 -13.57 0.08
CA ARG A 88 -0.85 -13.53 1.34
C ARG A 88 -0.73 -12.11 1.87
N ALA A 89 -0.41 -11.15 1.01
CA ALA A 89 -0.30 -9.75 1.42
C ALA A 89 -1.57 -9.24 2.11
N LEU A 90 -2.75 -9.53 1.56
CA LEU A 90 -4.02 -9.06 2.14
C LEU A 90 -4.45 -9.85 3.39
N ALA A 91 -4.08 -11.12 3.50
CA ALA A 91 -4.57 -12.01 4.56
C ALA A 91 -3.65 -12.11 5.79
N GLU A 92 -2.36 -11.81 5.64
CA GLU A 92 -1.39 -11.94 6.72
C GLU A 92 -1.22 -10.64 7.50
N THR A 93 -0.92 -10.78 8.78
CA THR A 93 -0.55 -9.68 9.66
C THR A 93 0.89 -9.25 9.44
N ASN A 94 1.18 -8.01 9.83
CA ASN A 94 2.51 -7.44 9.80
C ASN A 94 3.55 -8.36 10.48
N ARG A 95 4.66 -8.62 9.78
CA ARG A 95 5.75 -9.46 10.29
C ARG A 95 6.85 -8.67 10.99
N MET A 96 6.95 -7.38 10.71
CA MET A 96 7.88 -6.49 11.38
C MET A 96 7.20 -5.83 12.59
N ALA A 97 7.32 -6.45 13.76
CA ALA A 97 6.80 -5.85 14.99
C ALA A 97 7.50 -4.52 15.29
N VAL A 98 6.73 -3.43 15.37
CA VAL A 98 7.25 -2.14 15.83
C VAL A 98 7.31 -2.17 17.35
N PRO A 99 8.49 -2.00 17.98
CA PRO A 99 8.60 -2.12 19.41
C PRO A 99 7.95 -0.93 20.13
N LYS A 100 7.50 -1.13 21.37
CA LYS A 100 6.94 -0.05 22.19
C LYS A 100 7.95 1.04 22.52
N ARG A 101 9.24 0.73 22.46
CA ARG A 101 10.35 1.65 22.74
C ARG A 101 11.49 1.34 21.80
N CYS A 102 12.28 2.36 21.46
CA CYS A 102 13.53 2.16 20.76
C CYS A 102 14.44 1.22 21.58
N PRO A 103 14.89 0.08 21.02
CA PRO A 103 15.76 -0.85 21.75
C PRO A 103 17.13 -0.29 22.14
N LYS A 104 17.54 0.86 21.58
CA LYS A 104 18.84 1.51 21.83
C LYS A 104 18.77 2.62 22.86
N CYS A 105 17.80 3.54 22.75
CA CYS A 105 17.72 4.73 23.62
C CYS A 105 16.43 4.83 24.46
N SER A 106 15.53 3.84 24.37
CA SER A 106 14.26 3.78 25.11
C SER A 106 13.23 4.87 24.78
N GLU A 107 13.44 5.67 23.73
CA GLU A 107 12.44 6.59 23.18
C GLU A 107 11.12 5.87 22.87
N LEU A 108 10.00 6.53 23.16
CA LEU A 108 8.66 5.96 22.97
C LEU A 108 8.11 6.22 21.57
N GLU A 109 8.59 7.29 20.93
CA GLU A 109 8.17 7.70 19.59
C GLU A 109 9.10 7.08 18.54
N LEU A 110 8.49 6.46 17.53
CA LEU A 110 9.17 5.92 16.36
C LEU A 110 8.42 6.34 15.10
N LEU A 111 9.15 6.57 14.02
CA LEU A 111 8.58 6.76 12.69
C LEU A 111 8.51 5.41 11.99
N ALA A 112 7.33 4.95 11.61
CA ALA A 112 7.15 3.72 10.84
C ALA A 112 6.75 4.04 9.40
N ILE A 113 7.26 3.24 8.46
CA ILE A 113 6.85 3.23 7.05
C ILE A 113 6.22 1.88 6.79
N ALA A 114 5.05 1.87 6.15
CA ALA A 114 4.30 0.66 5.86
C ALA A 114 3.74 0.66 4.44
N PHE A 115 3.57 -0.54 3.89
CA PHE A 115 2.68 -0.77 2.76
C PHE A 115 1.27 -1.05 3.28
N VAL A 116 0.31 -0.29 2.78
CA VAL A 116 -1.08 -0.34 3.23
C VAL A 116 -2.00 -0.54 2.02
N PRO A 117 -2.95 -1.49 2.07
CA PRO A 117 -3.98 -1.59 1.06
C PRO A 117 -4.89 -0.37 1.19
N ALA A 118 -5.15 0.29 0.08
CA ALA A 118 -5.94 1.50 0.04
C ALA A 118 -6.94 1.47 -1.11
N SER A 119 -8.07 2.16 -0.94
CA SER A 119 -9.02 2.43 -2.01
C SER A 119 -9.03 3.90 -2.38
N ALA A 120 -9.19 4.20 -3.66
CA ALA A 120 -9.47 5.54 -4.15
C ALA A 120 -10.51 5.49 -5.26
N ARG A 121 -11.33 6.54 -5.37
CA ARG A 121 -12.26 6.69 -6.49
C ARG A 121 -11.65 7.61 -7.53
N TYR A 122 -11.77 7.22 -8.80
CA TYR A 122 -11.31 7.99 -9.94
C TYR A 122 -12.49 8.25 -10.89
N GLY A 123 -12.60 9.48 -11.38
CA GLY A 123 -13.69 9.94 -12.25
C GLY A 123 -14.58 10.97 -11.54
N GLY A 124 -15.10 11.93 -12.29
CA GLY A 124 -15.93 13.02 -11.76
C GLY A 124 -15.18 14.31 -11.41
N GLY A 125 -13.92 14.46 -11.83
CA GLY A 125 -13.16 15.72 -11.73
C GLY A 125 -12.41 15.96 -10.41
N GLU A 126 -12.58 15.09 -9.40
CA GLU A 126 -11.83 15.18 -8.15
C GLU A 126 -10.52 14.38 -8.20
N THR A 127 -9.48 14.92 -7.56
CA THR A 127 -8.24 14.18 -7.33
C THR A 127 -8.54 12.96 -6.43
N PRO A 128 -8.16 11.74 -6.83
CA PRO A 128 -8.34 10.55 -6.01
C PRO A 128 -7.65 10.72 -4.66
N LYS A 129 -8.40 10.52 -3.57
CA LYS A 129 -7.86 10.51 -2.21
C LYS A 129 -7.83 9.07 -1.70
N PRO A 130 -6.65 8.47 -1.51
CA PRO A 130 -6.55 7.12 -0.98
C PRO A 130 -7.07 7.07 0.46
N LYS A 131 -7.86 6.05 0.75
CA LYS A 131 -8.35 5.68 2.08
C LYS A 131 -7.76 4.34 2.46
N PRO A 132 -7.22 4.19 3.68
CA PRO A 132 -6.70 2.90 4.11
C PRO A 132 -7.85 1.88 4.20
N LEU A 133 -7.54 0.63 3.86
CA LEU A 133 -8.44 -0.53 4.02
C LEU A 133 -8.04 -1.41 5.22
N ALA A 134 -6.90 -1.13 5.84
CA ALA A 134 -6.36 -1.79 7.01
C ALA A 134 -5.57 -0.78 7.84
N GLU A 135 -5.56 -0.94 9.17
CA GLU A 135 -4.78 -0.13 10.10
C GLU A 135 -3.60 -0.93 10.69
N LEU A 136 -2.74 -0.27 11.47
CA LEU A 136 -1.58 -0.91 12.07
C LEU A 136 -2.02 -2.08 12.97
N GLY A 137 -1.52 -3.28 12.64
CA GLY A 137 -1.84 -4.52 13.35
C GLY A 137 -2.89 -5.38 12.63
N ASP A 138 -3.67 -4.81 11.71
CA ASP A 138 -4.63 -5.55 10.92
C ASP A 138 -3.93 -6.41 9.83
N PRO A 139 -4.56 -7.52 9.39
CA PRO A 139 -4.19 -8.18 8.16
C PRO A 139 -4.16 -7.20 6.99
N GLY A 140 -3.16 -7.34 6.12
CA GLY A 140 -2.99 -6.44 4.99
C GLY A 140 -2.05 -5.27 5.25
N TYR A 141 -1.89 -4.82 6.49
CA TYR A 141 -0.98 -3.73 6.83
C TYR A 141 0.43 -4.27 7.12
N HIS A 142 1.45 -3.81 6.40
CA HIS A 142 2.81 -4.34 6.51
C HIS A 142 3.84 -3.24 6.74
N VAL A 143 4.43 -3.20 7.93
CA VAL A 143 5.55 -2.30 8.22
C VAL A 143 6.78 -2.79 7.47
N ILE A 144 7.45 -1.88 6.78
CA ILE A 144 8.65 -2.17 5.98
C ILE A 144 9.91 -1.57 6.59
N ALA A 145 9.75 -0.51 7.37
CA ALA A 145 10.84 0.09 8.11
C ALA A 145 10.29 0.84 9.31
N TYR A 146 11.12 1.00 10.34
CA TYR A 146 10.90 2.01 11.36
C TYR A 146 12.22 2.64 11.78
N ALA A 147 12.15 3.89 12.22
CA ALA A 147 13.30 4.68 12.65
C ALA A 147 13.02 5.38 13.98
N CYS A 148 14.08 5.53 14.79
CA CYS A 148 14.08 6.32 16.00
C CYS A 148 14.90 7.59 15.77
N ASP A 149 14.24 8.75 15.82
CA ASP A 149 14.87 10.05 15.63
C ASP A 149 15.90 10.36 16.73
N GLY A 150 15.61 9.98 17.98
CA GLY A 150 16.51 10.28 19.10
C GLY A 150 17.87 9.57 19.08
N CYS A 151 18.09 8.55 18.25
CA CYS A 151 19.39 7.85 18.19
C CYS A 151 19.80 7.35 16.81
N ASP A 152 19.13 7.83 15.75
CA ASP A 152 19.30 7.49 14.34
C ASP A 152 19.24 5.99 14.02
N ARG A 153 18.59 5.20 14.88
CA ARG A 153 18.44 3.77 14.63
C ARG A 153 17.32 3.56 13.63
N ALA A 154 17.64 2.97 12.48
CA ALA A 154 16.68 2.51 11.49
C ALA A 154 16.73 0.98 11.36
N ILE A 155 15.57 0.37 11.16
CA ILE A 155 15.40 -1.07 10.88
C ILE A 155 14.54 -1.20 9.64
N VAL A 156 14.91 -2.11 8.73
CA VAL A 156 14.24 -2.35 7.46
C VAL A 156 13.93 -3.85 7.33
N ALA A 157 12.78 -4.18 6.77
CA ALA A 157 12.34 -5.56 6.61
C ALA A 157 13.25 -6.34 5.66
N GLU A 158 13.52 -7.58 6.02
CA GLU A 158 14.26 -8.52 5.17
C GLU A 158 13.31 -9.21 4.18
N GLY A 159 13.71 -9.27 2.91
CA GLY A 159 12.90 -9.86 1.84
C GLY A 159 11.61 -9.09 1.56
N CYS A 160 10.62 -9.73 0.92
CA CYS A 160 9.35 -9.06 0.61
C CYS A 160 8.45 -8.92 1.85
N PRO A 161 8.23 -7.69 2.37
CA PRO A 161 7.43 -7.49 3.58
C PRO A 161 5.97 -7.89 3.40
N LEU A 162 5.45 -7.82 2.16
CA LEU A 162 4.07 -8.18 1.85
C LEU A 162 3.82 -9.68 1.81
N CYS A 163 4.74 -10.50 1.29
CA CYS A 163 4.41 -11.89 0.95
C CYS A 163 5.48 -12.94 1.24
N ALA A 164 6.61 -12.56 1.86
CA ALA A 164 7.78 -13.42 2.16
C ALA A 164 8.51 -13.98 0.94
N ALA A 165 8.09 -13.67 -0.28
CA ALA A 165 8.78 -14.22 -1.43
C ALA A 165 10.25 -13.77 -1.42
N PRO A 166 11.19 -14.67 -1.78
CA PRO A 166 12.62 -14.36 -1.87
C PRO A 166 12.95 -13.50 -3.09
N GLY A 167 11.95 -13.17 -3.92
CA GLY A 167 12.12 -12.39 -5.13
C GLY A 167 12.73 -11.01 -4.84
N PRO A 168 13.49 -10.45 -5.80
CA PRO A 168 14.15 -9.18 -5.59
C PRO A 168 13.11 -8.10 -5.25
N LEU A 169 13.39 -7.37 -4.18
CA LEU A 169 12.67 -6.13 -3.89
C LEU A 169 12.99 -5.15 -5.02
N ARG A 170 12.04 -4.92 -5.93
CA ARG A 170 12.18 -3.90 -6.97
C ARG A 170 12.26 -2.49 -6.38
N GLU A 171 12.92 -1.56 -7.05
CA GLU A 171 12.70 -0.15 -6.76
C GLU A 171 11.28 0.23 -7.17
N ARG A 172 10.63 1.08 -6.38
CA ARG A 172 9.42 1.76 -6.85
C ARG A 172 9.89 2.97 -7.67
N PRO A 173 9.25 3.23 -8.83
CA PRO A 173 9.48 4.48 -9.54
C PRO A 173 9.23 5.69 -8.64
#